data_AF-A0A536WZ75-F1
#
_entry.id   AF-A0A536WZ75-F1
#
_cell.length_a   1.000
_cell.length_b   1.000
_cell.length_c   1.000
_cell.angle_alpha   90.00
_cell.angle_beta   90.00
_cell.angle_gamma   90.00
#
_symmetry.space_group_name_H-M   'P 1'
#
loop_
_entity.id
_entity.type
_entity.pdbx_description
1 polymer ?
#
loop_
_entity_poly.entity_id
_entity_poly.type
_entity_poly.pdbx_seq_one_letter_code
_entity_poly.pdbx_strand_id
1 'polypeptide(L)'
;MDATITSFASSPQRPEAIDHVLVNGLRRECYAASIASAECHCAEHLRSRERRWQGSAGAPVRRLEPLRSAGIVERQAEGIWRIPADLVARGHAYDRRRTSGVEIHLHSLLPIDKQVTALGATWLDRTLVRPNTPMANVAFGATVQAALRKRIDFVVERGFAERDGERLKLPLNLLTTLRQRDLDRVAKAIAQETGMVHRPLVDGQRAVGVYWRLVVTSSGRFAMLDDGLGFSLVPWRPILEQRIGQQLAATIRGDHVTWSFGRQRGLPR
;
A
#
# COMPACT_ATOMS: atom_id res chain seq x y z
N MET A 1 -11.13 2.59 -1.10
CA MET A 1 -10.16 3.15 -2.05
C MET A 1 -8.84 3.24 -1.31
N ASP A 2 -8.10 2.13 -1.26
CA ASP A 2 -6.81 2.03 -0.58
C ASP A 2 -5.72 2.20 -1.63
N ALA A 3 -5.34 3.45 -1.91
CA ALA A 3 -4.29 3.75 -2.86
C ALA A 3 -2.93 3.68 -2.17
N THR A 4 -2.32 2.50 -2.17
CA THR A 4 -0.91 2.28 -1.88
C THR A 4 -0.04 3.18 -2.78
N ILE A 5 1.08 3.70 -2.29
CA ILE A 5 1.91 4.62 -3.08
C ILE A 5 2.71 3.85 -4.12
N THR A 6 2.25 3.96 -5.36
CA THR A 6 2.86 3.41 -6.55
C THR A 6 3.18 4.57 -7.49
N SER A 7 4.47 4.87 -7.70
CA SER A 7 4.87 5.94 -8.62
C SER A 7 5.03 5.40 -10.04
N PHE A 8 4.50 6.12 -11.02
CA PHE A 8 4.68 5.84 -12.45
C PHE A 8 5.63 6.90 -13.02
N ALA A 9 6.73 6.48 -13.63
CA ALA A 9 7.44 7.33 -14.58
C ALA A 9 6.72 7.20 -15.93
N SER A 10 6.04 8.24 -16.41
CA SER A 10 5.49 8.23 -17.79
C SER A 10 5.26 9.63 -18.36
N SER A 11 5.59 9.74 -19.65
CA SER A 11 5.17 10.79 -20.59
C SER A 11 3.64 10.93 -20.65
N PRO A 12 3.09 12.08 -21.09
CA PRO A 12 1.71 12.45 -20.82
C PRO A 12 0.76 11.87 -21.87
N GLN A 13 -0.06 10.87 -21.49
CA GLN A 13 -1.47 10.68 -21.92
C GLN A 13 -2.06 9.38 -21.33
N ARG A 14 -3.18 9.53 -20.60
CA ARG A 14 -4.01 8.50 -19.89
C ARG A 14 -4.93 7.72 -20.85
N PRO A 15 -5.60 6.58 -20.48
CA PRO A 15 -6.38 6.34 -19.25
C PRO A 15 -6.12 5.00 -18.49
N GLU A 16 -6.97 4.76 -17.47
CA GLU A 16 -6.81 4.06 -16.19
C GLU A 16 -6.70 2.52 -16.20
N ALA A 17 -6.08 1.98 -15.14
CA ALA A 17 -5.83 0.56 -14.87
C ALA A 17 -7.12 -0.27 -14.66
N ILE A 18 -7.08 -1.53 -15.09
CA ILE A 18 -8.19 -2.48 -14.98
C ILE A 18 -8.39 -2.90 -13.51
N ASP A 19 -9.62 -2.71 -13.01
CA ASP A 19 -10.04 -2.90 -11.62
C ASP A 19 -10.24 -4.40 -11.28
N HIS A 20 -9.73 -4.88 -10.14
CA HIS A 20 -9.78 -6.29 -9.69
C HIS A 20 -11.22 -6.84 -9.49
N VAL A 21 -12.22 -5.97 -9.40
CA VAL A 21 -13.64 -6.31 -9.18
C VAL A 21 -14.28 -6.95 -10.42
N LEU A 22 -13.74 -6.73 -11.63
CA LEU A 22 -14.21 -7.39 -12.86
C LEU A 22 -13.94 -8.90 -12.89
N VAL A 23 -12.90 -9.36 -12.19
CA VAL A 23 -12.41 -10.74 -12.29
C VAL A 23 -13.24 -11.73 -11.45
N ASN A 24 -13.84 -11.29 -10.35
CA ASN A 24 -14.59 -12.17 -9.42
C ASN A 24 -16.09 -12.31 -9.74
N GLY A 25 -16.64 -11.57 -10.71
CA GLY A 25 -18.08 -11.56 -11.01
C GLY A 25 -18.53 -12.36 -12.24
N LEU A 26 -17.59 -12.85 -13.07
CA LEU A 26 -17.90 -13.38 -14.40
C LEU A 26 -17.64 -14.89 -14.50
N ARG A 27 -18.24 -15.66 -13.60
CA ARG A 27 -18.34 -17.13 -13.70
C ARG A 27 -19.76 -17.53 -14.09
N ARG A 28 -20.21 -17.08 -15.26
CA ARG A 28 -21.18 -17.70 -16.18
C ARG A 28 -21.55 -16.70 -17.27
N GLU A 29 -21.80 -17.26 -18.44
CA GLU A 29 -21.93 -16.59 -19.73
C GLU A 29 -23.00 -15.49 -19.71
N CYS A 30 -22.67 -14.35 -20.34
CA CYS A 30 -23.52 -13.19 -20.63
C CYS A 30 -23.96 -12.35 -19.40
N TYR A 31 -23.37 -11.16 -19.26
CA TYR A 31 -23.94 -10.09 -18.42
C TYR A 31 -25.00 -9.34 -19.24
N ALA A 32 -26.27 -9.50 -18.90
CA ALA A 32 -27.38 -8.77 -19.51
C ALA A 32 -27.93 -7.72 -18.52
N ALA A 33 -28.13 -6.49 -18.98
CA ALA A 33 -28.72 -5.40 -18.20
C ALA A 33 -30.26 -5.32 -18.32
N SER A 34 -30.94 -6.32 -18.88
CA SER A 34 -32.40 -6.42 -18.90
C SER A 34 -32.87 -7.86 -19.15
N ILE A 35 -33.91 -8.30 -18.43
CA ILE A 35 -34.51 -9.65 -18.50
C ILE A 35 -35.73 -9.64 -19.43
N ALA A 36 -35.74 -10.53 -20.42
CA ALA A 36 -36.88 -11.29 -21.02
C ALA A 36 -36.40 -11.82 -22.40
N SER A 37 -36.49 -13.09 -22.80
CA SER A 37 -37.45 -14.16 -22.51
C SER A 37 -36.85 -15.55 -22.84
N ALA A 38 -37.15 -16.52 -21.96
CA ALA A 38 -37.35 -17.98 -22.10
C ALA A 38 -36.36 -18.83 -22.92
N GLU A 39 -35.71 -19.87 -22.38
CA GLU A 39 -36.20 -20.87 -21.41
C GLU A 39 -35.25 -21.04 -20.21
N CYS A 40 -35.68 -20.70 -18.99
CA CYS A 40 -35.08 -21.30 -17.79
C CYS A 40 -35.98 -21.16 -16.56
N HIS A 41 -36.08 -22.27 -15.83
CA HIS A 41 -37.06 -22.57 -14.80
C HIS A 41 -36.71 -21.97 -13.43
N CYS A 42 -36.50 -20.64 -13.33
CA CYS A 42 -36.08 -19.97 -12.07
C CYS A 42 -36.73 -18.58 -11.86
N ALA A 43 -38.04 -18.43 -12.12
CA ALA A 43 -38.71 -17.12 -12.17
C ALA A 43 -39.09 -16.49 -10.80
N GLU A 44 -38.99 -17.21 -9.67
CA GLU A 44 -39.49 -16.70 -8.38
C GLU A 44 -38.45 -15.86 -7.60
N HIS A 45 -37.15 -16.17 -7.74
CA HIS A 45 -36.09 -15.64 -6.85
C HIS A 45 -35.50 -14.29 -7.31
N LEU A 46 -35.73 -13.89 -8.56
CA LEU A 46 -35.15 -12.68 -9.18
C LEU A 46 -35.93 -11.39 -8.85
N ARG A 47 -37.24 -11.47 -8.58
CA ARG A 47 -38.10 -10.30 -8.31
C ARG A 47 -37.70 -9.51 -7.05
N SER A 48 -37.03 -10.16 -6.09
CA SER A 48 -36.66 -9.55 -4.81
C SER A 48 -35.38 -8.71 -4.87
N ARG A 49 -34.53 -8.90 -5.90
CA ARG A 49 -33.24 -8.19 -6.05
C ARG A 49 -33.31 -6.96 -6.96
N GLU A 50 -34.33 -6.87 -7.82
CA GLU A 50 -34.54 -5.79 -8.79
C GLU A 50 -34.69 -4.39 -8.13
N ARG A 51 -35.26 -4.31 -6.93
CA ARG A 51 -35.55 -3.02 -6.26
C ARG A 51 -34.32 -2.29 -5.70
N ARG A 52 -33.12 -2.88 -5.72
CA ARG A 52 -31.90 -2.27 -5.14
C ARG A 52 -30.98 -1.60 -6.17
N TRP A 53 -31.21 -1.77 -7.48
CA TRP A 53 -30.21 -1.42 -8.51
C TRP A 53 -30.69 -0.44 -9.60
N GLN A 54 -31.77 0.31 -9.37
CA GLN A 54 -32.28 1.26 -10.37
C GLN A 54 -31.49 2.59 -10.47
N GLY A 55 -30.38 2.75 -9.74
CA GLY A 55 -29.59 4.01 -9.72
C GLY A 55 -28.21 4.00 -10.42
N SER A 56 -27.79 2.93 -11.11
CA SER A 56 -26.38 2.81 -11.55
C SER A 56 -26.14 2.18 -12.94
N ALA A 57 -26.99 2.49 -13.93
CA ALA A 57 -26.78 2.00 -15.31
C ALA A 57 -25.56 2.63 -16.03
N GLY A 58 -25.00 3.75 -15.53
CA GLY A 58 -23.91 4.49 -16.20
C GLY A 58 -22.48 4.07 -15.83
N ALA A 59 -22.27 3.42 -14.67
CA ALA A 59 -20.93 3.08 -14.17
C ALA A 59 -20.24 1.90 -14.89
N PRO A 60 -20.94 0.85 -15.36
CA PRO A 60 -20.32 -0.26 -16.08
C PRO A 60 -19.86 0.11 -17.50
N VAL A 61 -20.62 0.97 -18.19
CA VAL A 61 -20.37 1.34 -19.61
C VAL A 61 -19.06 2.12 -19.77
N ARG A 62 -18.73 3.02 -18.84
CA ARG A 62 -17.47 3.79 -18.86
C ARG A 62 -16.22 2.91 -18.71
N ARG A 63 -16.33 1.73 -18.08
CA ARG A 63 -15.21 0.80 -17.87
C ARG A 63 -14.93 -0.10 -19.08
N LEU A 64 -15.93 -0.35 -19.93
CA LEU A 64 -15.78 -1.20 -21.12
C LEU A 64 -15.33 -0.40 -22.35
N GLU A 65 -15.54 0.92 -22.37
CA GLU A 65 -15.20 1.80 -23.48
C GLU A 65 -13.69 1.86 -23.81
N PRO A 66 -12.77 1.91 -22.82
CA PRO A 66 -11.33 1.81 -23.10
C PRO A 66 -10.94 0.44 -23.67
N LEU A 67 -11.56 -0.63 -23.19
CA LEU A 67 -11.32 -1.99 -23.67
C LEU A 67 -11.88 -2.23 -25.08
N ARG A 68 -12.98 -1.54 -25.44
CA ARG A 68 -13.50 -1.46 -26.81
C ARG A 68 -12.53 -0.77 -27.75
N SER A 69 -12.02 0.38 -27.33
CA SER A 69 -11.02 1.15 -28.09
C SER A 69 -9.72 0.35 -28.29
N ALA A 70 -9.42 -0.56 -27.36
CA ALA A 70 -8.31 -1.50 -27.44
C ALA A 70 -8.60 -2.77 -28.26
N GLY A 71 -9.82 -2.96 -28.79
CA GLY A 71 -10.23 -4.15 -29.53
C GLY A 71 -10.39 -5.41 -28.68
N ILE A 72 -10.49 -5.28 -27.35
CA ILE A 72 -10.58 -6.41 -26.41
C ILE A 72 -12.04 -6.84 -26.21
N VAL A 73 -12.98 -5.89 -26.23
CA VAL A 73 -14.41 -6.11 -26.00
C VAL A 73 -15.20 -5.50 -27.15
N GLU A 74 -16.31 -6.12 -27.55
CA GLU A 74 -17.15 -5.65 -28.65
C GLU A 74 -18.51 -5.16 -28.15
N ARG A 75 -19.02 -4.07 -28.71
CA ARG A 75 -20.39 -3.60 -28.47
C ARG A 75 -21.28 -4.18 -29.57
N GLN A 76 -22.22 -5.03 -29.21
CA GLN A 76 -23.13 -5.67 -30.18
C GLN A 76 -24.38 -4.82 -30.44
N ALA A 77 -24.92 -4.18 -29.40
CA ALA A 77 -26.08 -3.29 -29.48
C ALA A 77 -26.06 -2.28 -28.33
N GLU A 78 -27.06 -1.41 -28.25
CA GLU A 78 -27.18 -0.43 -27.15
C GLU A 78 -27.26 -1.14 -25.79
N GLY A 79 -26.24 -0.93 -24.94
CA GLY A 79 -26.14 -1.56 -23.63
C GLY A 79 -25.69 -3.04 -23.63
N ILE A 80 -25.49 -3.66 -24.80
CA ILE A 80 -25.10 -5.08 -24.93
C ILE A 80 -23.63 -5.20 -25.35
N TRP A 81 -22.86 -5.88 -24.50
CA TRP A 81 -21.41 -6.05 -24.65
C TRP A 81 -21.04 -7.52 -24.75
N ARG A 82 -20.23 -7.86 -25.75
CA ARG A 82 -19.61 -9.17 -25.89
C ARG A 82 -18.27 -9.17 -25.20
N ILE A 83 -18.23 -9.80 -24.03
CA ILE A 83 -17.05 -9.97 -23.21
C ILE A 83 -16.42 -11.34 -23.54
N PRO A 84 -15.20 -11.40 -24.07
CA PRO A 84 -14.56 -12.67 -24.38
C PRO A 84 -14.18 -13.42 -23.10
N ALA A 85 -14.24 -14.76 -23.12
CA ALA A 85 -13.94 -15.60 -21.96
C ALA A 85 -12.48 -15.45 -21.46
N ASP A 86 -11.57 -15.04 -22.34
CA ASP A 86 -10.15 -14.78 -22.07
C ASP A 86 -9.84 -13.29 -21.80
N LEU A 87 -10.84 -12.48 -21.42
CA LEU A 87 -10.72 -11.04 -21.15
C LEU A 87 -9.48 -10.70 -20.31
N VAL A 88 -9.24 -11.44 -19.23
CA VAL A 88 -8.12 -11.20 -18.31
C VAL A 88 -6.78 -11.39 -19.01
N ALA A 89 -6.64 -12.44 -19.82
CA ALA A 89 -5.41 -12.70 -20.57
C ALA A 89 -5.16 -11.62 -21.64
N ARG A 90 -6.20 -11.18 -22.35
CA ARG A 90 -6.12 -10.08 -23.32
C ARG A 90 -5.80 -8.74 -22.67
N GLY A 91 -6.41 -8.44 -21.52
CA GLY A 91 -6.10 -7.27 -20.71
C GLY A 91 -4.63 -7.25 -20.29
N HIS A 92 -4.13 -8.35 -19.72
CA HIS A 92 -2.71 -8.45 -19.36
C HIS A 92 -1.76 -8.36 -20.56
N ALA A 93 -2.14 -8.87 -21.73
CA ALA A 93 -1.33 -8.75 -22.94
C ALA A 93 -1.31 -7.30 -23.46
N TYR A 94 -2.46 -6.63 -23.41
CA TYR A 94 -2.60 -5.21 -23.75
C TYR A 94 -1.79 -4.32 -22.81
N ASP A 95 -1.91 -4.54 -21.50
CA ASP A 95 -1.12 -3.83 -20.49
C ASP A 95 0.37 -4.10 -20.70
N ARG A 96 0.81 -5.35 -20.90
CA ARG A 96 2.23 -5.67 -21.16
C ARG A 96 2.80 -4.96 -22.39
N ARG A 97 2.03 -4.83 -23.48
CA ARG A 97 2.44 -4.08 -24.69
C ARG A 97 2.53 -2.57 -24.45
N ARG A 98 1.77 -2.04 -23.50
CA ARG A 98 1.69 -0.61 -23.19
C ARG A 98 2.62 -0.19 -22.06
N THR A 99 2.89 -1.10 -21.13
CA THR A 99 3.69 -0.91 -19.92
C THR A 99 5.14 -1.35 -20.11
N SER A 100 5.52 -1.88 -21.29
CA SER A 100 6.92 -2.13 -21.64
C SER A 100 7.72 -0.82 -21.55
N GLY A 101 8.45 -0.64 -20.45
CA GLY A 101 9.22 0.56 -20.12
C GLY A 101 8.76 1.33 -18.86
N VAL A 102 7.65 0.94 -18.20
CA VAL A 102 7.20 1.57 -16.96
C VAL A 102 7.72 0.78 -15.76
N GLU A 103 8.64 1.38 -15.01
CA GLU A 103 9.11 0.82 -13.74
C GLU A 103 8.16 1.21 -12.62
N ILE A 104 7.62 0.21 -11.90
CA ILE A 104 6.68 0.40 -10.81
C ILE A 104 7.43 0.26 -9.49
N HIS A 105 7.53 1.37 -8.74
CA HIS A 105 8.11 1.38 -7.40
C HIS A 105 7.04 1.51 -6.33
N LEU A 106 7.01 0.56 -5.40
CA LEU A 106 6.20 0.62 -4.19
C LEU A 106 6.96 1.35 -3.09
N HIS A 107 6.56 2.56 -2.77
CA HIS A 107 7.24 3.39 -1.77
C HIS A 107 6.68 3.25 -0.35
N SER A 108 5.40 2.98 -0.23
CA SER A 108 4.71 2.87 1.06
C SER A 108 3.45 2.04 0.93
N LEU A 109 3.24 1.14 1.89
CA LEU A 109 2.00 0.39 2.06
C LEU A 109 0.86 1.23 2.61
N LEU A 110 1.19 2.33 3.30
CA LEU A 110 0.20 3.22 3.89
C LEU A 110 -0.39 4.11 2.78
N PRO A 111 -1.72 4.15 2.61
CA PRO A 111 -2.33 5.01 1.60
C PRO A 111 -1.96 6.49 1.78
N ILE A 112 -1.90 7.23 0.66
CA ILE A 112 -1.43 8.63 0.64
C ILE A 112 -2.23 9.54 1.59
N ASP A 113 -3.54 9.34 1.69
CA ASP A 113 -4.44 10.10 2.58
C ASP A 113 -4.14 9.82 4.06
N LYS A 114 -3.77 8.57 4.38
CA LYS A 114 -3.42 8.17 5.75
C LYS A 114 -2.04 8.66 6.18
N GLN A 115 -1.17 8.96 5.23
CA GLN A 115 0.16 9.52 5.55
C GLN A 115 0.10 10.96 6.03
N VAL A 116 -0.90 11.73 5.60
CA VAL A 116 -1.04 13.16 5.94
C VAL A 116 -1.04 13.37 7.46
N THR A 117 -1.81 12.57 8.19
CA THR A 117 -1.99 12.71 9.65
C THR A 117 -1.25 11.65 10.46
N ALA A 118 -0.38 10.86 9.83
CA ALA A 118 0.36 9.80 10.52
C ALA A 118 1.32 10.38 11.56
N LEU A 119 1.36 9.81 12.76
CA LEU A 119 2.25 10.30 13.82
C LEU A 119 3.73 9.96 13.54
N GLY A 120 3.98 8.91 12.76
CA GLY A 120 5.33 8.49 12.39
C GLY A 120 5.86 9.09 11.11
N ALA A 121 7.11 8.73 10.79
CA ALA A 121 7.78 9.14 9.57
C ALA A 121 7.14 8.46 8.36
N THR A 122 6.74 9.21 7.35
CA THR A 122 6.06 8.68 6.17
C THR A 122 6.91 8.83 4.92
N TRP A 123 6.42 8.32 3.79
CA TRP A 123 7.07 8.58 2.52
C TRP A 123 6.97 10.06 2.11
N LEU A 124 5.90 10.76 2.50
CA LEU A 124 5.79 12.21 2.32
C LEU A 124 6.96 12.95 3.00
N ASP A 125 7.30 12.58 4.24
CA ASP A 125 8.40 13.20 4.98
C ASP A 125 9.77 12.92 4.31
N ARG A 126 9.98 11.70 3.80
CA ARG A 126 11.20 11.36 3.04
C ARG A 126 11.31 12.18 1.76
N THR A 127 10.19 12.43 1.09
CA THR A 127 10.11 13.24 -0.13
C THR A 127 10.40 14.72 0.18
N LEU A 128 9.96 15.25 1.32
CA LEU A 128 10.26 16.61 1.77
C LEU A 128 11.76 16.80 2.05
N VAL A 129 12.39 15.83 2.72
CA VAL A 129 13.83 15.90 3.07
C VAL A 129 14.72 15.62 1.86
N ARG A 130 14.32 14.69 0.99
CA ARG A 130 15.06 14.30 -0.22
C ARG A 130 14.10 14.19 -1.41
N PRO A 131 13.93 15.28 -2.19
CA PRO A 131 13.10 15.25 -3.39
C PRO A 131 13.75 14.37 -4.46
N ASN A 132 13.38 13.09 -4.50
CA ASN A 132 14.03 12.10 -5.36
C ASN A 132 13.32 11.87 -6.70
N THR A 133 12.16 12.50 -6.95
CA THR A 133 11.41 12.28 -8.18
C THR A 133 10.69 13.55 -8.62
N PRO A 134 10.91 14.05 -9.85
CA PRO A 134 10.07 15.10 -10.41
C PRO A 134 8.64 14.58 -10.56
N MET A 135 7.71 15.18 -9.82
CA MET A 135 6.30 14.80 -9.87
C MET A 135 5.58 15.72 -10.85
N ALA A 136 5.02 15.15 -11.92
CA ALA A 136 4.16 15.90 -12.81
C ALA A 136 2.93 16.43 -12.03
N ASN A 137 2.56 17.69 -12.20
CA ASN A 137 1.41 18.29 -11.51
C ASN A 137 0.06 17.91 -12.15
N VAL A 138 -0.05 16.66 -12.59
CA VAL A 138 -1.26 16.10 -13.21
C VAL A 138 -1.52 14.72 -12.62
N ALA A 139 -2.79 14.29 -12.64
CA ALA A 139 -3.19 12.97 -12.19
C ALA A 139 -2.75 12.69 -10.73
N PHE A 140 -2.08 11.56 -10.49
CA PHE A 140 -1.63 11.16 -9.15
C PHE A 140 -0.61 12.13 -8.54
N GLY A 141 0.21 12.80 -9.37
CA GLY A 141 1.16 13.78 -8.86
C GLY A 141 0.48 15.00 -8.23
N ALA A 142 -0.68 15.43 -8.73
CA ALA A 142 -1.49 16.47 -8.08
C ALA A 142 -2.03 16.00 -6.71
N THR A 143 -2.42 14.72 -6.59
CA THR A 143 -2.81 14.11 -5.31
C THR A 143 -1.65 14.11 -4.32
N VAL A 144 -0.43 13.75 -4.77
CA VAL A 144 0.77 13.77 -3.92
C VAL A 144 1.12 15.19 -3.49
N GLN A 145 1.07 16.18 -4.39
CA GLN A 145 1.32 17.58 -4.05
C GLN A 145 0.32 18.11 -3.02
N ALA A 146 -0.97 17.79 -3.16
CA ALA A 146 -1.98 18.13 -2.18
C ALA A 146 -1.72 17.46 -0.82
N ALA A 147 -1.30 16.18 -0.82
CA ALA A 147 -0.94 15.46 0.40
C ALA A 147 0.32 16.02 1.07
N LEU A 148 1.34 16.41 0.30
CA LEU A 148 2.56 17.06 0.80
C LEU A 148 2.22 18.37 1.50
N ARG A 149 1.37 19.22 0.91
CA ARG A 149 0.94 20.49 1.54
C ARG A 149 0.28 20.25 2.89
N LYS A 150 -0.73 19.36 2.92
CA LYS A 150 -1.41 19.01 4.18
C LYS A 150 -0.47 18.37 5.20
N ARG A 151 0.51 17.58 4.74
CA ARG A 151 1.52 16.97 5.61
C ARG A 151 2.44 18.02 6.21
N ILE A 152 2.85 19.03 5.44
CA ILE A 152 3.63 20.16 5.93
C ILE A 152 2.86 20.87 7.04
N ASP A 153 1.58 21.20 6.80
CA ASP A 153 0.73 21.83 7.81
C ASP A 153 0.69 20.97 9.10
N PHE A 154 0.46 19.67 8.97
CA PHE A 154 0.45 18.75 10.11
C PHE A 154 1.78 18.73 10.90
N VAL A 155 2.94 18.64 10.24
CA VAL A 155 4.22 18.59 10.96
C VAL A 155 4.57 19.93 11.61
N VAL A 156 4.13 21.05 11.03
CA VAL A 156 4.28 22.38 11.62
C VAL A 156 3.37 22.55 12.82
N GLU A 157 2.08 22.20 12.71
CA GLU A 157 1.12 22.23 13.82
C GLU A 157 1.56 21.36 15.00
N ARG A 158 2.26 20.26 14.73
CA ARG A 158 2.81 19.37 15.75
C ARG A 158 4.16 19.81 16.31
N GLY A 159 4.73 20.92 15.83
CA GLY A 159 6.01 21.45 16.28
C GLY A 159 7.23 20.65 15.82
N PHE A 160 7.10 19.83 14.78
CA PHE A 160 8.24 19.10 14.19
C PHE A 160 8.93 19.87 13.07
N ALA A 161 8.31 20.92 12.57
CA ALA A 161 8.85 21.83 11.57
C ALA A 161 8.35 23.25 11.83
N GLU A 162 8.98 24.24 11.23
CA GLU A 162 8.58 25.64 11.35
C GLU A 162 8.39 26.27 9.97
N ARG A 163 7.50 27.26 9.88
CA ARG A 163 7.42 28.15 8.73
C ARG A 163 8.04 29.50 9.07
N ASP A 164 8.94 29.93 8.21
CA ASP A 164 9.54 31.27 8.23
C ASP A 164 9.10 32.00 6.96
N GLY A 165 7.95 32.68 7.06
CA GLY A 165 7.22 33.17 5.91
C GLY A 165 6.84 32.03 4.95
N GLU A 166 7.29 32.14 3.70
CA GLU A 166 7.09 31.12 2.64
C GLU A 166 8.06 29.92 2.76
N ARG A 167 9.11 30.01 3.59
CA ARG A 167 10.13 28.96 3.69
C ARG A 167 9.78 27.96 4.79
N LEU A 168 9.82 26.68 4.44
CA LEU A 168 9.71 25.57 5.40
C LEU A 168 11.08 25.25 6.00
N LYS A 169 11.20 25.33 7.32
CA LYS A 169 12.38 24.89 8.08
C LYS A 169 12.14 23.48 8.61
N LEU A 170 12.88 22.51 8.05
CA LEU A 170 12.86 21.11 8.49
C LEU A 170 14.10 20.82 9.35
N PRO A 171 13.92 20.30 10.59
CA PRO A 171 15.06 19.85 11.39
C PRO A 171 15.79 18.69 10.73
N LEU A 172 17.13 18.63 10.88
CA LEU A 172 17.95 17.55 10.33
C LEU A 172 17.53 16.16 10.87
N ASN A 173 16.98 16.11 12.08
CA ASN A 173 16.55 14.89 12.76
C ASN A 173 15.05 14.59 12.59
N LEU A 174 14.31 15.30 11.71
CA LEU A 174 12.85 15.15 11.54
C LEU A 174 12.41 13.68 11.42
N LEU A 175 13.05 12.92 10.51
CA LEU A 175 12.68 11.53 10.25
C LEU A 175 12.93 10.63 11.47
N THR A 176 14.04 10.85 12.19
CA THR A 176 14.37 10.10 13.41
C THR A 176 13.38 10.41 14.52
N THR A 177 13.03 11.68 14.71
CA THR A 177 12.07 12.12 15.74
C THR A 177 10.67 11.58 15.48
N LEU A 178 10.17 11.67 14.25
CA LEU A 178 8.86 11.12 13.87
C LEU A 178 8.83 9.59 14.03
N ARG A 179 9.90 8.91 13.61
CA ARG A 179 10.03 7.45 13.77
C ARG A 179 9.99 7.04 15.23
N GLN A 180 10.76 7.73 16.10
CA GLN A 180 10.79 7.40 17.52
C GLN A 180 9.40 7.55 18.15
N ARG A 181 8.67 8.62 17.83
CA ARG A 181 7.33 8.85 18.36
C ARG A 181 6.31 7.78 17.93
N ASP A 182 6.43 7.28 16.70
CA ASP A 182 5.60 6.15 16.23
C ASP A 182 5.94 4.87 16.98
N LEU A 183 7.23 4.58 17.15
CA LEU A 183 7.72 3.40 17.86
C LEU A 183 7.33 3.42 19.33
N ASP A 184 7.44 4.55 20.02
CA ASP A 184 7.03 4.70 21.41
C ASP A 184 5.53 4.43 21.60
N ARG A 185 4.70 4.94 20.69
CA ARG A 185 3.25 4.70 20.69
C ARG A 185 2.94 3.22 20.47
N VAL A 186 3.54 2.61 19.45
CA VAL A 186 3.31 1.20 19.11
C VAL A 186 3.82 0.31 20.23
N ALA A 187 5.00 0.58 20.76
CA ALA A 187 5.56 -0.16 21.87
C ALA A 187 4.70 -0.04 23.13
N LYS A 188 4.15 1.14 23.43
CA LYS A 188 3.20 1.30 24.55
C LYS A 188 1.96 0.42 24.36
N ALA A 189 1.40 0.35 23.15
CA ALA A 189 0.27 -0.52 22.86
C ALA A 189 0.64 -2.01 23.04
N ILE A 190 1.79 -2.45 22.53
CA ILE A 190 2.28 -3.81 22.69
C ILE A 190 2.50 -4.16 24.17
N ALA A 191 3.10 -3.25 24.94
CA ALA A 191 3.31 -3.44 26.37
C ALA A 191 2.00 -3.58 27.14
N GLN A 192 0.97 -2.80 26.78
CA GLN A 192 -0.37 -2.91 27.36
C GLN A 192 -1.06 -4.22 26.99
N GLU A 193 -0.90 -4.69 25.75
CA GLU A 193 -1.50 -5.94 25.26
C GLU A 193 -0.85 -7.20 25.84
N THR A 194 0.47 -7.16 26.06
CA THR A 194 1.26 -8.37 26.36
C THR A 194 1.86 -8.40 27.77
N GLY A 195 1.89 -7.27 28.46
CA GLY A 195 2.58 -7.11 29.75
C GLY A 195 4.11 -7.03 29.64
N MET A 196 4.69 -7.15 28.44
CA MET A 196 6.14 -7.05 28.27
C MET A 196 6.66 -5.61 28.37
N VAL A 197 7.86 -5.46 28.91
CA VAL A 197 8.55 -4.16 29.00
C VAL A 197 9.18 -3.81 27.65
N HIS A 198 8.91 -2.60 27.15
CA HIS A 198 9.59 -2.10 25.97
C HIS A 198 11.04 -1.72 26.30
N ARG A 199 11.98 -2.24 25.51
CA ARG A 199 13.40 -1.95 25.58
C ARG A 199 13.80 -1.17 24.31
N PRO A 200 13.77 0.18 24.36
CA PRO A 200 14.11 1.00 23.20
C PRO A 200 15.57 0.80 22.81
N LEU A 201 15.83 0.71 21.51
CA LEU A 201 17.19 0.67 20.98
C LEU A 201 17.68 2.07 20.65
N VAL A 202 18.90 2.35 21.08
CA VAL A 202 19.69 3.49 20.60
C VAL A 202 20.57 3.03 19.44
N ASP A 203 20.88 3.96 18.55
CA ASP A 203 21.81 3.73 17.46
C ASP A 203 23.15 3.15 17.96
N GLY A 204 23.66 2.14 17.26
CA GLY A 204 24.87 1.39 17.63
C GLY A 204 24.62 0.24 18.62
N GLN A 205 23.45 0.16 19.26
CA GLN A 205 23.14 -0.95 20.17
C GLN A 205 22.82 -2.24 19.42
N ARG A 206 23.18 -3.36 20.04
CA ARG A 206 22.87 -4.71 19.58
C ARG A 206 21.67 -5.23 20.35
N ALA A 207 20.57 -5.53 19.67
CA ALA A 207 19.47 -6.31 20.22
C ALA A 207 19.69 -7.79 19.89
N VAL A 208 19.37 -8.65 20.86
CA VAL A 208 19.38 -10.11 20.71
C VAL A 208 18.08 -10.63 21.28
N GLY A 209 17.37 -11.46 20.53
CA GLY A 209 16.10 -12.01 20.99
C GLY A 209 15.46 -12.95 19.99
N VAL A 210 14.41 -13.63 20.42
CA VAL A 210 13.57 -14.48 19.57
C VAL A 210 12.69 -13.58 18.70
N TYR A 211 12.71 -13.78 17.39
CA TYR A 211 11.82 -13.05 16.50
C TYR A 211 10.39 -13.54 16.65
N TRP A 212 9.54 -12.72 17.26
CA TRP A 212 8.17 -13.10 17.55
C TRP A 212 7.21 -12.75 16.41
N ARG A 213 7.16 -11.48 16.00
CA ARG A 213 6.20 -11.03 14.97
C ARG A 213 6.68 -9.80 14.19
N LEU A 214 6.15 -9.67 12.97
CA LEU A 214 6.22 -8.43 12.19
C LEU A 214 5.25 -7.40 12.76
N VAL A 215 5.72 -6.17 12.93
CA VAL A 215 4.94 -5.00 13.34
C VAL A 215 4.98 -3.98 12.21
N VAL A 216 3.81 -3.63 11.68
CA VAL A 216 3.67 -2.64 10.60
C VAL A 216 3.26 -1.30 11.21
N THR A 217 4.02 -0.25 10.92
CA THR A 217 3.77 1.11 11.40
C THR A 217 3.77 2.10 10.24
N SER A 218 3.46 3.37 10.52
CA SER A 218 3.60 4.43 9.51
C SER A 218 5.06 4.64 9.10
N SER A 219 5.98 4.44 10.06
CA SER A 219 7.43 4.56 9.89
C SER A 219 8.06 3.44 9.07
N GLY A 220 7.40 2.28 9.00
CA GLY A 220 7.85 1.14 8.21
C GLY A 220 7.50 -0.19 8.87
N ARG A 221 8.28 -1.21 8.55
CA ARG A 221 8.14 -2.56 9.10
C ARG A 221 9.22 -2.79 10.14
N PHE A 222 8.83 -3.36 11.28
CA PHE A 222 9.71 -3.67 12.39
C PHE A 222 9.54 -5.12 12.82
N ALA A 223 10.66 -5.78 13.12
CA ALA A 223 10.70 -7.06 13.79
C ALA A 223 10.65 -6.83 15.30
N MET A 224 9.73 -7.51 15.97
CA MET A 224 9.68 -7.57 17.42
C MET A 224 10.57 -8.72 17.90
N LEU A 225 11.63 -8.38 18.63
CA LEU A 225 12.54 -9.34 19.26
C LEU A 225 12.22 -9.41 20.74
N ASP A 226 12.00 -10.63 21.24
CA ASP A 226 11.82 -10.93 22.66
C ASP A 226 13.14 -11.43 23.25
N ASP A 227 13.69 -10.71 24.22
CA ASP A 227 14.95 -11.06 24.89
C ASP A 227 14.75 -11.85 26.21
N GLY A 228 13.50 -12.20 26.53
CA GLY A 228 13.09 -12.85 27.78
C GLY A 228 12.89 -11.89 28.95
N LEU A 229 13.36 -10.65 28.86
CA LEU A 229 13.17 -9.58 29.85
C LEU A 229 12.21 -8.50 29.37
N GLY A 230 11.97 -8.45 28.06
CA GLY A 230 11.09 -7.51 27.40
C GLY A 230 11.19 -7.67 25.90
N PHE A 231 10.81 -6.63 25.17
CA PHE A 231 10.87 -6.64 23.73
C PHE A 231 11.50 -5.39 23.15
N SER A 232 12.09 -5.56 21.98
CA SER A 232 12.68 -4.50 21.19
C SER A 232 12.11 -4.50 19.77
N LEU A 233 11.92 -3.31 19.21
CA LEU A 233 11.50 -3.13 17.82
C LEU A 233 12.71 -2.76 16.95
N VAL A 234 12.99 -3.59 15.96
CA VAL A 234 14.15 -3.44 15.07
C VAL A 234 13.68 -3.36 13.61
N PRO A 235 14.26 -2.52 12.73
CA PRO A 235 13.86 -2.47 11.32
C PRO A 235 13.86 -3.85 10.64
N TRP A 236 12.72 -4.24 10.07
CA TRP A 236 12.52 -5.57 9.47
C TRP A 236 13.17 -5.67 8.08
N ARG A 237 13.60 -6.87 7.70
CA ARG A 237 14.07 -7.21 6.36
C ARG A 237 13.37 -8.45 5.82
N PRO A 238 13.15 -8.59 4.49
CA PRO A 238 12.51 -9.77 3.89
C PRO A 238 13.11 -11.12 4.30
N ILE A 239 14.43 -11.17 4.53
CA ILE A 239 15.12 -12.38 4.99
C ILE A 239 14.63 -12.92 6.35
N LEU A 240 13.87 -12.12 7.10
CA LEU A 240 13.30 -12.50 8.40
C LEU A 240 11.97 -13.23 8.28
N GLU A 241 11.29 -13.17 7.14
CA GLU A 241 9.91 -13.69 6.97
C GLU A 241 9.79 -15.16 7.39
N GLN A 242 10.79 -15.98 7.06
CA GLN A 242 10.85 -17.41 7.39
C GLN A 242 11.54 -17.72 8.73
N ARG A 243 11.80 -16.70 9.56
CA ARG A 243 12.62 -16.83 10.79
C ARG A 243 11.85 -16.59 12.09
N ILE A 244 10.53 -16.59 12.02
CA ILE A 244 9.68 -16.49 13.22
C ILE A 244 10.05 -17.63 14.18
N GLY A 245 10.19 -17.32 15.47
CA GLY A 245 10.60 -18.25 16.52
C GLY A 245 12.11 -18.52 16.60
N GLN A 246 12.92 -17.96 15.70
CA GLN A 246 14.38 -18.13 15.75
C GLN A 246 15.04 -17.03 16.59
N GLN A 247 16.13 -17.37 17.26
CA GLN A 247 16.98 -16.40 17.95
C GLN A 247 17.82 -15.61 16.94
N LEU A 248 17.65 -14.30 16.93
CA LEU A 248 18.33 -13.37 16.04
C LEU A 248 19.08 -12.32 16.83
N ALA A 249 20.07 -11.71 16.20
CA ALA A 249 20.71 -10.51 16.72
C ALA A 249 20.82 -9.44 15.63
N ALA A 250 20.52 -8.20 16.00
CA ALA A 250 20.54 -7.07 15.10
C ALA A 250 21.31 -5.90 15.71
N THR A 251 22.04 -5.17 14.87
CA THR A 251 22.69 -3.92 15.24
C THR A 251 22.22 -2.82 14.30
N ILE A 252 21.72 -1.73 14.87
CA ILE A 252 21.23 -0.57 14.14
C ILE A 252 22.36 0.45 14.00
N ARG A 253 22.54 1.01 12.81
CA ARG A 253 23.45 2.13 12.52
C ARG A 253 22.74 3.12 11.59
N GLY A 254 22.16 4.17 12.14
CA GLY A 254 21.33 5.11 11.40
C GLY A 254 20.12 4.41 10.81
N ASP A 255 19.99 4.48 9.48
CA ASP A 255 18.93 3.79 8.74
C ASP A 255 19.30 2.35 8.34
N HIS A 256 20.51 1.89 8.66
CA HIS A 256 20.97 0.55 8.31
C HIS A 256 20.85 -0.42 9.48
N VAL A 257 20.45 -1.66 9.18
CA VAL A 257 20.40 -2.76 10.15
C VAL A 257 21.21 -3.94 9.64
N THR A 258 22.16 -4.37 10.47
CA THR A 258 22.94 -5.59 10.23
C THR A 258 22.34 -6.71 11.07
N TRP A 259 21.96 -7.79 10.41
CA TRP A 259 21.40 -8.98 11.04
C TRP A 259 22.45 -10.08 11.13
N SER A 260 22.51 -10.74 12.27
CA SER A 260 23.28 -11.94 12.52
C SER A 260 22.33 -13.05 12.98
N PHE A 261 22.44 -14.20 12.33
CA PHE A 261 21.60 -15.36 12.57
C PHE A 261 22.39 -16.35 13.42
N GLY A 262 21.80 -16.85 14.51
CA GLY A 262 22.43 -17.90 15.31
C GLY A 262 22.77 -19.10 14.43
N ARG A 263 24.02 -19.57 14.49
CA ARG A 263 24.47 -20.76 13.74
C ARG A 263 23.64 -21.95 14.24
N GLN A 264 22.95 -22.66 13.34
CA GLN A 264 22.45 -24.00 13.64
C GLN A 264 23.65 -24.82 14.13
N ARG A 265 23.65 -25.24 15.40
CA ARG A 265 24.55 -26.30 15.86
C ARG A 265 24.15 -27.55 15.11
N GLY A 266 24.84 -27.85 14.01
CA GLY A 266 24.87 -29.20 13.46
C GLY A 266 25.41 -30.10 14.56
N LEU A 267 24.63 -31.08 14.96
CA LEU A 267 25.10 -32.20 15.77
C LEU A 267 26.27 -32.86 15.01
N PRO A 268 27.46 -32.99 15.61
CA PRO A 268 28.47 -33.87 15.05
C PRO A 268 27.95 -35.31 15.18
N ARG A 269 28.07 -36.07 14.09
CA ARG A 269 27.90 -37.52 14.07
C ARG A 269 29.01 -38.20 14.84
#